data_AF-A0A0G1G227-F1
#
_entry.id   AF-A0A0G1G227-F1
#
_cell.length_a   1.000
_cell.length_b   1.000
_cell.length_c   1.000
_cell.angle_alpha   90.00
_cell.angle_beta   90.00
_cell.angle_gamma   90.00
#
_symmetry.space_group_name_H-M   'P 1'
#
loop_
_entity.id
_entity.type
_entity.pdbx_description
1 polymer ?
#
loop_
_entity_poly.entity_id
_entity_poly.type
_entity_poly.pdbx_seq_one_letter_code
_entity_poly.pdbx_strand_id
1 'polypeptide(L)'
;MRVRVDRDLCIGAASCIALLPEVFELDEEGKAIIKSLKGTKTSDWTDGKELSKDLQMILEAARSCPTNAIFIEDDEGKQIYP
;
A
#
# COMPACT_ATOMS: atom_id res chain seq x y z
N MET A 1 0.63 12.98 -0.40
CA MET A 1 -0.15 11.74 -0.61
C MET A 1 0.03 10.80 0.58
N ARG A 2 -0.91 9.89 0.80
CA ARG A 2 -0.80 8.82 1.80
C ARG A 2 -1.41 7.52 1.28
N VAL A 3 -0.95 6.39 1.80
CA VAL A 3 -1.34 5.04 1.37
C VAL A 3 -1.82 4.24 2.56
N ARG A 4 -2.88 3.44 2.40
CA ARG A 4 -3.39 2.51 3.42
C ARG A 4 -3.73 1.17 2.80
N VAL A 5 -3.62 0.09 3.57
CA VAL A 5 -4.15 -1.23 3.20
C VAL A 5 -5.36 -1.54 4.07
N ASP A 6 -6.50 -1.77 3.44
CA ASP A 6 -7.68 -2.30 4.12
C ASP A 6 -7.52 -3.82 4.32
N ARG A 7 -7.38 -4.23 5.57
CA ARG A 7 -7.11 -5.64 5.93
C ARG A 7 -8.33 -6.54 5.74
N ASP A 8 -9.54 -5.99 5.79
CA ASP A 8 -10.77 -6.74 5.60
C ASP A 8 -10.96 -7.08 4.11
N LEU A 9 -10.63 -6.13 3.23
CA LEU A 9 -10.63 -6.35 1.78
C LEU A 9 -9.42 -7.15 1.26
N CYS A 10 -8.30 -7.12 1.99
CA CYS A 10 -7.08 -7.80 1.57
C CYS A 10 -7.22 -9.33 1.65
N ILE A 11 -7.17 -10.01 0.50
CA ILE A 11 -7.24 -11.48 0.42
C ILE A 11 -5.87 -12.18 0.38
N GLY A 12 -4.77 -11.44 0.60
CA GLY A 12 -3.42 -12.01 0.57
C GLY A 12 -2.91 -12.42 -0.82
N ALA A 13 -3.44 -11.81 -1.90
CA ALA A 13 -3.07 -12.16 -3.28
C ALA A 13 -1.61 -11.83 -3.67
N ALA A 14 -0.90 -11.03 -2.86
CA ALA A 14 0.50 -10.65 -3.04
C ALA A 14 0.87 -9.92 -4.36
N SER A 15 -0.10 -9.51 -5.19
CA SER A 15 0.17 -8.73 -6.43
C SER A 15 0.94 -7.43 -6.18
N CYS A 16 0.64 -6.73 -5.08
CA CYS A 16 1.33 -5.50 -4.70
C CYS A 16 2.81 -5.74 -4.35
N ILE A 17 3.12 -6.91 -3.77
CA ILE A 17 4.48 -7.32 -3.41
C ILE A 17 5.26 -7.75 -4.66
N ALA A 18 4.58 -8.39 -5.63
CA ALA A 18 5.21 -8.74 -6.90
C ALA A 18 5.68 -7.50 -7.68
N LEU A 19 4.97 -6.37 -7.55
CA LEU A 19 5.33 -5.11 -8.18
C LEU A 19 6.29 -4.26 -7.34
N LEU A 20 6.05 -4.15 -6.02
CA LEU A 20 6.81 -3.30 -5.12
C LEU A 20 7.16 -4.01 -3.79
N PRO A 21 8.07 -5.01 -3.80
CA PRO A 21 8.49 -5.75 -2.59
C PRO A 21 9.24 -4.88 -1.54
N GLU A 22 9.72 -3.73 -1.95
CA GLU A 22 10.33 -2.72 -1.09
C GLU A 22 9.29 -1.92 -0.29
N VAL A 23 8.06 -1.79 -0.80
CA VAL A 23 6.96 -1.05 -0.16
C VAL A 23 5.98 -2.00 0.53
N PHE A 24 5.67 -3.15 -0.05
CA PHE A 24 4.68 -4.08 0.48
C PHE A 24 5.30 -5.39 0.94
N GLU A 25 4.71 -5.98 1.98
CA GLU A 25 5.02 -7.31 2.50
C GLU A 25 3.71 -7.94 3.01
N LEU A 26 3.64 -9.27 3.14
CA LEU A 26 2.58 -9.91 3.92
C LEU A 26 3.05 -10.10 5.36
N ASP A 27 2.19 -9.78 6.32
CA ASP A 27 2.41 -10.16 7.70
C ASP A 27 2.08 -11.63 7.96
N GLU A 28 2.16 -12.04 9.23
CA GLU A 28 1.90 -13.41 9.69
C GLU A 28 0.45 -13.87 9.46
N GLU A 29 -0.49 -12.94 9.26
CA GLU A 29 -1.89 -13.24 8.94
C GLU A 29 -2.14 -13.33 7.42
N GLY A 30 -1.09 -13.19 6.61
CA GLY A 30 -1.18 -13.16 5.15
C GLY A 30 -1.81 -11.87 4.62
N LYS A 31 -1.79 -10.78 5.41
CA LYS A 31 -2.35 -9.48 5.02
C LYS A 31 -1.26 -8.53 4.59
N ALA A 32 -1.53 -7.75 3.56
CA ALA A 32 -0.57 -6.78 3.08
C ALA A 32 -0.36 -5.65 4.10
N ILE A 33 0.91 -5.32 4.32
CA ILE A 33 1.40 -4.23 5.15
C ILE A 33 2.38 -3.39 4.35
N ILE A 34 2.45 -2.11 4.70
CA ILE A 34 3.33 -1.10 4.12
C ILE A 34 4.61 -1.05 4.96
N LYS A 35 5.76 -1.09 4.28
CA LYS A 35 7.10 -0.89 4.83
C LYS A 35 7.56 0.51 4.54
N SER A 36 7.66 1.32 5.59
CA SER A 36 8.29 2.64 5.49
C SER A 36 9.82 2.54 5.46
N LEU A 37 10.45 3.59 4.96
CA LEU A 37 11.90 3.83 5.00
C LEU A 37 12.47 3.82 6.43
N LYS A 38 11.63 4.10 7.45
CA LYS A 38 12.01 4.08 8.86
C LYS A 38 11.94 2.67 9.47
N GLY A 39 11.57 1.66 8.68
CA GLY A 39 11.41 0.28 9.14
C GLY A 39 10.07 0.00 9.84
N THR A 40 9.20 1.01 9.99
CA THR A 40 7.83 0.80 10.50
C THR A 40 7.02 0.02 9.47
N LYS A 41 6.30 -0.99 9.96
CA LYS A 41 5.38 -1.85 9.21
C LYS A 41 3.96 -1.60 9.70
N THR A 42 3.05 -1.24 8.79
CA THR A 42 1.65 -0.95 9.17
C THR A 42 0.71 -1.15 7.99
N SER A 43 -0.57 -1.45 8.25
CA SER A 43 -1.63 -1.36 7.24
C SER A 43 -2.32 0.01 7.25
N ASP A 44 -2.04 0.88 8.23
CA ASP A 44 -2.67 2.19 8.35
C ASP A 44 -2.04 3.24 7.42
N TRP A 45 -2.66 4.42 7.35
CA TRP A 45 -2.21 5.54 6.56
C TRP A 45 -0.73 5.85 6.79
N THR A 46 0.05 5.71 5.72
CA THR A 46 1.48 6.00 5.67
C THR A 46 1.70 7.15 4.69
N ASP A 47 2.42 8.19 5.10
CA ASP A 47 2.79 9.30 4.22
C ASP A 47 3.68 8.76 3.10
N GLY A 48 3.36 9.11 1.85
CA GLY A 48 4.13 8.68 0.69
C GLY A 48 5.61 9.12 0.73
N LYS A 49 5.94 10.17 1.48
CA LYS A 49 7.34 10.61 1.73
C LYS A 49 8.14 9.60 2.55
N GLU A 50 7.46 8.70 3.26
CA GLU A 50 8.08 7.62 4.01
C GLU A 50 8.28 6.36 3.17
N LEU A 51 7.91 6.37 1.89
CA LEU A 51 8.04 5.25 0.98
C LEU A 51 9.23 5.46 0.04
N SER A 52 9.84 4.35 -0.40
CA SER A 52 11.01 4.37 -1.27
C SER A 52 10.67 4.60 -2.76
N LYS A 53 9.42 4.95 -3.07
CA LYS A 53 8.84 4.95 -4.43
C LYS A 53 7.90 6.13 -4.66
N ASP A 54 7.83 6.55 -5.92
CA ASP A 54 6.94 7.64 -6.35
C ASP A 54 5.49 7.18 -6.49
N LEU A 55 4.56 8.16 -6.47
CA LEU A 55 3.12 7.94 -6.53
C LEU A 55 2.68 7.05 -7.69
N GLN A 56 3.27 7.20 -8.88
CA GLN A 56 2.88 6.42 -10.05
C GLN A 56 3.11 4.91 -9.84
N MET A 57 4.26 4.53 -9.28
CA MET A 57 4.57 3.13 -9.02
C MET A 57 3.66 2.55 -7.93
N ILE A 58 3.41 3.33 -6.87
CA ILE A 58 2.49 2.95 -5.80
C ILE A 58 1.08 2.74 -6.35
N LEU A 59 0.62 3.62 -7.24
CA LEU A 59 -0.68 3.52 -7.89
C LEU A 59 -0.78 2.27 -8.78
N GLU A 60 0.28 1.90 -9.50
CA GLU A 60 0.32 0.65 -10.28
C GLU A 60 0.24 -0.58 -9.37
N ALA A 61 0.96 -0.58 -8.24
CA ALA A 61 0.87 -1.65 -7.25
C ALA A 61 -0.52 -1.72 -6.59
N ALA A 62 -1.17 -0.58 -6.38
CA ALA A 62 -2.53 -0.53 -5.87
C ALA A 62 -3.52 -1.12 -6.88
N ARG A 63 -3.41 -0.74 -8.17
CA ARG A 63 -4.22 -1.25 -9.28
C ARG A 63 -4.06 -2.74 -9.56
N SER A 64 -2.95 -3.35 -9.14
CA SER A 64 -2.76 -4.80 -9.28
C SER A 64 -3.53 -5.60 -8.22
N CYS A 65 -4.07 -4.94 -7.19
CA CYS A 65 -4.85 -5.59 -6.15
C CYS A 65 -6.22 -6.04 -6.70
N PRO A 66 -6.52 -7.35 -6.73
CA PRO A 66 -7.77 -7.86 -7.30
C PRO A 66 -9.03 -7.45 -6.51
N THR A 67 -8.87 -7.01 -5.27
CA THR A 67 -9.97 -6.60 -4.38
C THR A 67 -9.94 -5.11 -4.04
N ASN A 68 -9.09 -4.31 -4.70
CA ASN A 68 -8.95 -2.87 -4.46
C ASN A 68 -8.69 -2.52 -2.97
N ALA A 69 -7.90 -3.34 -2.28
CA ALA A 69 -7.64 -3.18 -0.85
C ALA A 69 -6.61 -2.08 -0.52
N ILE A 70 -6.00 -1.42 -1.51
CA ILE A 70 -4.95 -0.42 -1.31
C ILE A 70 -5.52 0.95 -1.64
N PHE A 71 -5.63 1.82 -0.64
CA PHE A 71 -6.16 3.17 -0.75
C PHE A 71 -5.05 4.19 -0.84
N ILE A 72 -5.25 5.22 -1.64
CA ILE A 72 -4.32 6.32 -1.87
C ILE A 72 -5.10 7.63 -1.85
N GLU A 73 -4.62 8.58 -1.05
CA GLU A 73 -5.11 9.96 -1.02
C GLU A 73 -4.00 10.96 -1.39
N ASP A 74 -4.36 12.12 -1.91
CA ASP A 74 -3.43 13.24 -2.08
C ASP A 74 -3.11 13.96 -0.76
N ASP A 75 -2.33 15.04 -0.81
CA ASP A 75 -1.97 15.84 0.37
C ASP A 75 -3.16 16.62 0.97
N GLU A 76 -4.26 16.75 0.23
CA GLU A 76 -5.49 17.41 0.67
C GLU A 76 -6.50 16.40 1.23
N GLY A 77 -6.16 15.10 1.27
CA GLY A 77 -7.02 14.02 1.76
C GLY A 77 -8.08 13.56 0.75
N LYS A 78 -7.99 13.98 -0.51
CA LYS A 78 -8.88 13.50 -1.56
C LYS A 78 -8.38 12.13 -2.05
N GLN A 79 -9.29 11.17 -2.07
CA GLN A 79 -9.02 9.82 -2.56
C GLN A 79 -8.71 9.84 -4.07
N ILE A 80 -7.57 9.25 -4.42
CA ILE A 80 -7.08 9.07 -5.80
C ILE A 80 -7.42 7.67 -6.30
N TYR A 81 -7.36 6.68 -5.39
CA TYR A 81 -7.62 5.28 -5.67
C TYR A 81 -7.93 4.53 -4.36
N PRO A 82 -8.73 3.44 -4.38
CA PRO A 82 -9.66 3.10 -5.44
C PRO A 82 -10.69 4.18 -5.72
#